data_AF-A0A955P1B4-F1
#
_entry.id   AF-A0A955P1B4-F1
#
_cell.length_a   1.000
_cell.length_b   1.000
_cell.length_c   1.000
_cell.angle_alpha   90.00
_cell.angle_beta   90.00
_cell.angle_gamma   90.00
#
_symmetry.space_group_name_H-M   'P 1'
#
loop_
_entity.id
_entity.type
_entity.pdbx_description
1 polymer ?
#
loop_
_entity_poly.entity_id
_entity_poly.type
_entity_poly.pdbx_seq_one_letter_code
_entity_poly.pdbx_strand_id
1 'polypeptide(L)' 'ELFSEIALNVRGSSPFDRTFYYGLTNGSLLYMPTQKAFAEGGYEPSVSVFTPEVERDYTQGVTEYLQALARK' A
#
# COMPACT_ATOMS: atom_id res chain seq x y z
N GLU A 1 7.97 -3.99 2.12
CA GLU A 1 8.12 -3.54 0.73
C GLU A 1 6.77 -3.60 0.05
N LEU A 2 6.14 -2.44 -0.11
CA LEU A 2 4.86 -2.30 -0.78
C LEU A 2 5.03 -2.45 -2.29
N PHE A 3 4.12 -3.19 -2.92
CA PHE A 3 4.07 -3.25 -4.37
C PHE A 3 3.71 -1.89 -4.97
N SER A 4 4.45 -1.49 -6.01
CA SER A 4 4.31 -0.17 -6.64
C SER A 4 2.89 0.12 -7.12
N GLU A 5 2.14 -0.89 -7.57
CA GLU A 5 0.73 -0.74 -7.98
C GLU A 5 -0.14 -0.12 -6.88
N ILE A 6 0.00 -0.58 -5.64
CA ILE A 6 -0.74 -0.06 -4.48
C ILE A 6 -0.34 1.41 -4.22
N ALA A 7 0.95 1.72 -4.30
CA ALA A 7 1.44 3.09 -4.14
C ALA A 7 0.91 4.03 -5.24
N LEU A 8 0.83 3.54 -6.48
CA LEU A 8 0.27 4.29 -7.61
C LEU A 8 -1.22 4.55 -7.44
N ASN A 9 -1.97 3.57 -6.94
CA ASN A 9 -3.41 3.70 -6.66
C ASN A 9 -3.68 4.75 -5.57
N VAL A 10 -2.92 4.72 -4.47
CA VAL A 10 -2.99 5.74 -3.41
C VAL A 10 -2.63 7.13 -3.98
N ARG A 11 -1.56 7.22 -4.77
CA ARG A 11 -1.15 8.48 -5.39
C ARG A 11 -2.23 9.06 -6.30
N GLY A 12 -2.91 8.22 -7.09
CA GLY A 12 -4.01 8.66 -7.96
C GLY A 12 -5.23 9.17 -7.21
N SER A 13 -5.42 8.74 -5.96
CA SER A 13 -6.54 9.15 -5.10
C SER A 13 -6.18 10.27 -4.12
N SER A 14 -4.92 10.72 -4.12
CA SER A 14 -4.42 11.70 -3.18
C SER A 14 -4.94 13.11 -3.51
N PRO A 15 -5.33 13.91 -2.51
CA PRO A 15 -5.72 15.31 -2.72
C PRO A 15 -4.52 16.26 -2.93
N PHE A 16 -3.27 15.76 -2.85
CA PHE A 16 -2.06 16.55 -3.01
C PHE A 16 -1.46 16.36 -4.41
N ASP A 17 -1.09 17.46 -5.07
CA ASP A 17 -0.45 17.46 -6.39
C ASP A 17 0.77 16.54 -6.49
N ARG A 18 1.48 16.34 -5.38
CA ARG A 18 2.68 15.52 -5.30
C ARG A 18 2.61 14.60 -4.09
N THR A 19 2.41 13.32 -4.35
CA THR A 19 2.40 12.26 -3.33
C THR A 19 3.49 11.24 -3.64
N PHE A 20 4.46 11.13 -2.73
CA PHE A 20 5.60 10.23 -2.85
C PHE A 20 5.48 9.07 -1.87
N TYR A 21 5.93 7.89 -2.30
CA TYR A 21 5.99 6.71 -1.45
C TYR A 21 7.45 6.35 -1.16
N TYR A 22 7.75 6.06 0.10
CA TYR A 22 9.06 5.60 0.56
C TYR A 22 8.86 4.33 1.37
N GLY A 23 9.52 3.24 0.97
CA GLY A 23 9.53 1.98 1.71
C GLY A 23 10.64 1.92 2.76
N LEU A 24 10.51 0.97 3.69
CA LEU A 24 11.57 0.58 4.64
C LEU A 24 12.09 1.70 5.56
N THR A 25 11.28 2.72 5.80
CA THR A 25 11.67 3.90 6.61
C THR A 25 11.68 3.63 8.11
N ASN A 26 10.86 2.67 8.58
CA ASN A 26 10.68 2.33 10.00
C ASN A 26 10.87 0.83 10.27
N GLY A 27 11.77 0.19 9.53
CA GLY A 27 11.94 -1.27 9.53
C GLY A 27 11.15 -1.96 8.41
N SER A 28 10.98 -3.28 8.52
CA SER A 28 10.37 -4.12 7.47
C SER A 28 9.38 -5.13 8.03
N LEU A 29 8.26 -5.28 7.32
CA LEU A 29 7.29 -6.36 7.48
C LEU A 29 7.29 -7.27 6.24
N LEU A 30 8.47 -7.49 5.65
CA LEU A 30 8.65 -8.23 4.40
C LEU A 30 7.83 -7.58 3.28
N TYR A 31 7.16 -8.34 2.43
CA TYR A 31 6.41 -7.80 1.29
C TYR A 31 4.97 -7.46 1.67
N MET A 32 4.43 -6.44 1.02
CA MET A 32 2.99 -6.12 1.03
C MET A 32 2.49 -6.16 -0.42
N PRO A 33 2.12 -7.36 -0.91
CA PRO A 33 1.65 -7.58 -2.28
C PRO A 33 0.21 -7.08 -2.51
N THR A 34 -0.20 -7.04 -3.78
CA THR A 34 -1.61 -6.88 -4.16
C THR A 34 -2.41 -8.15 -3.85
N GLN A 35 -3.71 -8.03 -3.70
CA GLN A 35 -4.63 -9.16 -3.54
C GLN A 35 -4.50 -10.14 -4.72
N LYS A 36 -4.33 -9.60 -5.93
CA LYS A 36 -4.05 -10.40 -7.13
C LYS A 36 -2.74 -11.20 -7.00
N ALA A 37 -1.65 -10.57 -6.53
CA ALA A 37 -0.38 -11.26 -6.34
C ALA A 37 -0.47 -12.37 -5.29
N PHE A 38 -1.29 -12.21 -4.24
CA PHE A 38 -1.58 -13.32 -3.32
C PHE A 38 -2.26 -14.51 -4.02
N ALA A 39 -3.20 -14.26 -4.94
CA ALA A 39 -3.87 -15.32 -5.70
C ALA A 39 -2.95 -16.00 -6.74
N GLU A 40 -2.01 -15.25 -7.32
CA GLU A 40 -1.03 -15.76 -8.29
C GLU A 40 0.12 -16.54 -7.61
N GLY A 41 0.42 -16.22 -6.35
CA GLY A 41 1.53 -16.80 -5.61
C GLY A 41 2.89 -16.24 -6.03
N GLY A 42 3.96 -16.93 -5.65
CA GLY A 42 5.35 -16.47 -5.85
C GLY A 42 6.08 -16.21 -4.54
N TYR A 43 7.31 -15.72 -4.64
CA TYR A 43 8.16 -15.52 -3.46
C TYR A 43 7.59 -14.45 -2.53
N GLU A 44 7.29 -13.26 -3.04
CA GLU A 44 6.80 -12.11 -2.29
C GLU A 44 5.54 -12.41 -1.46
N PRO A 45 4.46 -12.98 -2.03
CA PRO A 45 3.29 -13.37 -1.22
C PRO A 45 3.56 -14.54 -0.28
N SER A 46 4.48 -15.47 -0.62
CA SER A 46 4.78 -16.63 0.25
C SER A 46 5.50 -16.27 1.54
N VAL A 47 6.24 -15.16 1.55
CA VAL A 47 6.92 -14.64 2.75
C VAL A 47 6.22 -13.41 3.34
N SER A 48 5.05 -13.04 2.82
CA SER A 48 4.27 -11.93 3.37
C SER A 48 3.69 -12.30 4.72
N VAL A 49 3.72 -11.37 5.67
CA VAL A 49 3.08 -11.52 6.99
C VAL A 49 1.62 -11.08 6.99
N PHE A 50 1.13 -10.57 5.86
CA PHE A 50 -0.21 -10.02 5.72
C PHE A 50 -1.18 -11.00 5.09
N THR A 51 -2.48 -10.73 5.26
CA THR A 51 -3.54 -11.43 4.55
C THR A 51 -3.80 -10.77 3.18
N PRO A 52 -4.50 -11.45 2.23
CA PRO A 52 -4.83 -10.88 0.92
C PRO A 52 -5.66 -9.59 0.96
N GLU A 53 -6.31 -9.28 2.08
CA GLU A 53 -7.10 -8.05 2.27
C GLU A 53 -6.24 -6.79 2.46
N VAL A 54 -4.93 -6.94 2.71
CA VAL A 54 -4.04 -5.81 3.08
C VAL A 54 -4.01 -4.71 2.03
N GLU A 55 -4.14 -5.04 0.75
CA GLU A 55 -4.20 -4.03 -0.32
C GLU A 55 -5.38 -3.07 -0.10
N ARG A 56 -6.57 -3.61 0.19
CA ARG A 56 -7.77 -2.82 0.44
C ARG A 56 -7.61 -2.00 1.72
N ASP A 57 -7.23 -2.66 2.81
CA ASP A 57 -7.20 -2.05 4.14
C ASP A 57 -6.17 -0.91 4.20
N TYR A 58 -4.99 -1.12 3.61
CA TYR A 58 -3.97 -0.09 3.50
C TYR A 58 -4.42 1.06 2.60
N THR A 59 -4.94 0.76 1.40
CA THR A 59 -5.35 1.80 0.44
C THR A 59 -6.44 2.69 1.03
N GLN A 60 -7.44 2.09 1.68
CA GLN A 60 -8.52 2.81 2.34
C GLN A 60 -7.98 3.69 3.47
N GLY A 61 -7.26 3.10 4.44
CA GLY A 61 -6.79 3.84 5.61
C GLY A 61 -5.86 5.00 5.25
N VAL A 62 -4.95 4.80 4.29
CA VAL A 62 -4.06 5.87 3.83
C VAL A 62 -4.82 6.96 3.08
N THR A 63 -5.74 6.60 2.19
CA THR A 63 -6.52 7.59 1.42
C THR A 63 -7.41 8.43 2.33
N GLU A 64 -8.10 7.81 3.30
CA GLU A 64 -8.91 8.50 4.30
C GLU A 64 -8.06 9.48 5.12
N TYR A 65 -6.86 9.05 5.55
CA TYR A 65 -5.92 9.91 6.26
C TYR A 65 -5.47 11.11 5.43
N LEU A 66 -5.09 10.91 4.16
CA LEU A 66 -4.67 11.99 3.26
C LEU A 66 -5.82 12.99 3.01
N GLN A 67 -7.04 12.50 2.81
CA GLN A 67 -8.23 13.35 2.66
C GLN A 67 -8.51 14.17 3.92
N ALA A 68 -8.37 13.57 5.11
CA ALA A 68 -8.54 14.28 6.37
C ALA A 68 -7.45 15.35 6.58
N LEU A 69 -6.21 15.08 6.17
CA LEU A 69 -5.12 16.06 6.21
C LEU A 69 -5.37 17.26 5.30
N ALA A 70 -5.88 17.05 4.08
CA ALA A 70 -6.14 18.15 3.14
C ALA A 70 -7.29 19.08 3.56
N ARG A 71 -8.13 18.67 4.53
CA ARG A 71 -9.22 19.48 5.08
C ARG A 71 -8.79 20.33 6.29
N LYS A 72 -7.58 20.12 6.81
CA LYS A 72 -7.00 20.91 7.91
C LYS A 72 -6.20 22.07 7.36
#